data_AF-A0A8K0GG78-F1
#
_entry.id   AF-A0A8K0GG78-F1
#
_cell.length_a   1.000
_cell.length_b   1.000
_cell.length_c   1.000
_cell.angle_alpha   90.00
_cell.angle_beta   90.00
_cell.angle_gamma   90.00
#
_symmetry.space_group_name_H-M   'P 1'
#
loop_
_entity.id
_entity.type
_entity.pdbx_description
1 polymer ?
#
loop_
_entity_poly.entity_id
_entity_poly.type
_entity_poly.pdbx_seq_one_letter_code
_entity_poly.pdbx_strand_id
1 'polypeptide(L)'
;MSCPVKYMYDDSQDGDQLDEEAGMLYGEYLMLDKILNAQRMLSEEHNRPVHDEHLFIITHQAYELWFKQIIYELDSIRNLFSVVLEETQTLEILKRLNRIVLILKVLVDQVMILETMTPLDFMDFRGYLCPASGFQSLQFRLLENKLGVQPEHRVKYNQQYSRVFGRDESAMKEIETSEQEPSLKVLVQRWLERTPGLELDGFDFWGKYQRAVEQLMDDQKKSAMKEASEKVRNYRLSDLEKRKEVYESIFNPKVHDALVSRGERRFSHMALQGAIMITFYRDEPRFSQPHQILTLLMDIDSLITKWRYNHVLMVQRMIGSSQLGTGGSSGYQYLRSTLSDRYKVFVDLFNLSTFLIPRSLIPPLTSAMKSSLCLNGPIKNISNCNGEEKEKREFENSLENSV
;
A
#
# COMPACT_ATOMS: atom_id res chain seq x y z
N MET A 1 -43.03 -25.64 41.98
CA MET A 1 -42.98 -26.77 41.01
C MET A 1 -42.05 -26.36 39.88
N SER A 2 -40.92 -27.05 39.75
CA SER A 2 -39.87 -26.75 38.78
C SER A 2 -40.13 -27.51 37.48
N CYS A 3 -40.12 -26.82 36.34
CA CYS A 3 -40.12 -27.47 35.02
C CYS A 3 -38.77 -28.18 34.78
N PRO A 4 -38.76 -29.38 34.17
CA PRO A 4 -37.52 -30.08 33.84
C PRO A 4 -36.92 -29.50 32.57
N VAL A 5 -35.67 -29.04 32.66
CA VAL A 5 -34.84 -28.69 31.51
C VAL A 5 -34.47 -29.98 30.78
N LYS A 6 -34.90 -30.09 29.53
CA LYS A 6 -34.54 -31.19 28.64
C LYS A 6 -33.10 -30.96 28.20
N TYR A 7 -32.17 -31.78 28.67
CA TYR A 7 -30.80 -31.79 28.17
C TYR A 7 -30.83 -32.08 26.67
N MET A 8 -30.53 -31.07 25.84
CA MET A 8 -30.23 -31.29 24.44
C MET A 8 -28.80 -31.83 24.39
N TYR A 9 -28.62 -33.01 23.81
CA TYR A 9 -27.31 -33.52 23.45
C TYR A 9 -26.68 -32.56 22.43
N ASP A 10 -25.45 -32.13 22.69
CA ASP A 10 -24.65 -31.27 21.80
C ASP A 10 -23.76 -32.16 20.94
N ASP A 11 -24.30 -32.64 19.82
CA ASP A 11 -23.59 -33.51 18.87
C ASP A 11 -22.55 -32.74 18.03
N SER A 12 -22.28 -31.46 18.32
CA SER A 12 -21.27 -30.66 17.59
C SER A 12 -19.83 -31.14 17.79
N GLN A 13 -19.60 -32.01 18.78
CA GLN A 13 -18.31 -32.63 19.06
C GLN A 13 -18.21 -34.08 18.54
N ASP A 14 -19.30 -34.65 18.06
CA ASP A 14 -19.34 -36.00 17.48
C ASP A 14 -19.02 -35.90 15.97
N GLY A 15 -17.73 -35.77 15.66
CA GLY A 15 -17.23 -35.78 14.28
C GLY A 15 -16.90 -37.20 13.82
N ASP A 16 -17.64 -37.73 12.85
CA ASP A 16 -17.23 -38.91 12.08
C ASP A 16 -16.08 -38.54 11.12
N GLN A 17 -15.11 -39.44 10.99
CA GLN A 17 -13.96 -39.26 10.11
C GLN A 17 -14.45 -39.40 8.65
N LEU A 18 -14.53 -38.27 7.94
CA LEU A 18 -14.98 -38.25 6.55
C LEU A 18 -13.91 -38.89 5.64
N ASP A 19 -14.30 -40.00 5.01
CA ASP A 19 -13.64 -40.79 3.95
C ASP A 19 -12.42 -41.67 4.32
N GLU A 20 -12.58 -42.98 4.07
CA GLU A 20 -11.51 -44.01 4.07
C GLU A 20 -10.67 -44.00 2.77
N GLU A 21 -10.95 -43.11 1.80
CA GLU A 21 -10.10 -42.90 0.61
C GLU A 21 -8.91 -41.99 0.95
N ALA A 22 -7.78 -42.58 1.38
CA ALA A 22 -6.44 -41.95 1.47
C ALA A 22 -6.43 -40.41 1.58
N GLY A 23 -7.10 -39.86 2.60
CA GLY A 23 -7.21 -38.42 2.80
C GLY A 23 -5.82 -37.81 3.01
N MET A 24 -5.51 -36.72 2.31
CA MET A 24 -4.24 -36.02 2.47
C MET A 24 -4.08 -35.54 3.91
N LEU A 25 -3.02 -36.00 4.58
CA LEU A 25 -2.77 -35.64 5.97
C LEU A 25 -2.31 -34.17 6.08
N TYR A 26 -2.63 -33.51 7.19
CA TYR A 26 -2.23 -32.11 7.46
C TYR A 26 -0.72 -31.89 7.28
N GLY A 27 0.10 -32.81 7.81
CA GLY A 27 1.55 -32.74 7.71
C GLY A 27 2.08 -32.89 6.29
N GLU A 28 1.38 -33.65 5.46
CA GLU A 28 1.71 -33.83 4.03
C GLU A 28 1.33 -32.58 3.24
N TYR A 29 0.12 -32.05 3.45
CA TYR A 29 -0.36 -30.84 2.77
C TYR A 29 0.55 -29.63 3.01
N LEU A 30 1.00 -29.43 4.26
CA LEU A 30 1.87 -28.31 4.63
C LEU A 30 3.36 -28.61 4.48
N MET A 31 3.74 -29.84 4.12
CA MET A 31 5.13 -30.29 4.04
C MET A 31 5.91 -29.99 5.33
N LEU A 32 5.32 -30.34 6.48
CA LEU A 32 5.89 -30.03 7.79
C LEU A 32 7.24 -30.72 8.02
N ASP A 33 7.51 -31.82 7.32
CA ASP A 33 8.82 -32.47 7.29
C ASP A 33 9.92 -31.52 6.79
N LYS A 34 9.63 -30.65 5.82
CA LYS A 34 10.59 -29.66 5.33
C LYS A 34 10.67 -28.43 6.23
N ILE A 35 9.52 -27.95 6.71
CA ILE A 35 9.45 -26.72 7.51
C ILE A 35 10.04 -26.95 8.91
N LEU A 36 9.66 -28.03 9.58
CA LEU A 36 10.03 -28.32 10.98
C LEU A 36 11.38 -29.06 11.13
N ASN A 37 12.09 -29.31 10.03
CA ASN A 37 13.48 -29.82 10.06
C ASN A 37 14.47 -28.84 9.41
N ALA A 38 14.10 -27.57 9.25
CA ALA A 38 14.96 -26.52 8.69
C ALA A 38 15.72 -25.72 9.76
N GLN A 39 15.62 -26.08 11.05
CA GLN A 39 16.17 -25.35 12.18
C GLN A 39 17.57 -25.87 12.54
N ARG A 40 18.59 -25.38 11.85
CA ARG A 40 20.00 -25.76 12.07
C ARG A 40 20.73 -24.70 12.89
N MET A 41 21.06 -25.00 14.14
CA MET A 41 21.81 -24.12 15.05
C MET A 41 23.32 -24.31 14.89
N LEU A 42 24.05 -23.25 14.51
CA LEU A 42 25.51 -23.33 14.34
C LEU A 42 26.23 -23.42 15.67
N SER A 43 25.70 -22.80 16.73
CA SER A 43 26.30 -22.87 18.07
C SER A 43 26.33 -24.30 18.62
N GLU A 44 25.28 -25.09 18.31
CA GLU A 44 25.19 -26.51 18.66
C GLU A 44 26.25 -27.34 17.91
N GLU A 45 26.43 -27.10 16.61
CA GLU A 45 27.47 -27.79 15.81
C GLU A 45 28.89 -27.48 16.28
N HIS A 46 29.10 -26.30 16.86
CA HIS A 46 30.36 -25.90 17.47
C HIS A 46 30.50 -26.32 18.95
N ASN A 47 29.63 -27.22 19.45
CA ASN A 47 29.61 -27.74 20.83
C ASN A 47 29.47 -26.67 21.93
N ARG A 48 28.84 -25.52 21.61
CA ARG A 48 28.51 -24.47 22.57
C ARG A 48 27.08 -23.98 22.32
N PRO A 49 26.06 -24.81 22.62
CA PRO A 49 24.67 -24.49 22.27
C PRO A 49 24.21 -23.22 22.98
N VAL A 50 23.69 -22.27 22.20
CA VAL A 50 23.07 -21.05 22.70
C VAL A 50 21.58 -21.13 22.42
N HIS A 51 20.77 -21.22 23.48
CA HIS A 51 19.33 -21.46 23.39
C HIS A 51 18.60 -20.47 22.47
N ASP A 52 18.93 -19.19 22.57
CA ASP A 52 18.23 -18.13 21.83
C ASP A 52 18.58 -18.08 20.33
N GLU A 53 19.58 -18.84 19.86
CA GLU A 53 19.82 -19.02 18.42
C GLU A 53 18.61 -19.69 17.73
N HIS A 54 17.91 -20.60 18.42
CA HIS A 54 16.69 -21.21 17.88
C HIS A 54 15.59 -20.17 17.63
N LEU A 55 15.39 -19.25 18.59
CA LEU A 55 14.44 -18.14 18.45
C LEU A 55 14.83 -17.22 17.28
N PHE A 56 16.13 -16.93 17.15
CA PHE A 56 16.65 -16.14 16.03
C PHE A 56 16.30 -16.79 14.68
N ILE A 57 16.54 -18.10 14.53
CA ILE A 57 16.25 -18.84 13.30
C ILE A 57 14.75 -18.84 12.98
N ILE A 58 13.90 -19.26 13.94
CA ILE A 58 12.45 -19.34 13.74
C ILE A 58 11.86 -17.98 13.39
N THR A 59 12.32 -16.91 14.04
CA THR A 59 11.84 -15.55 13.74
C THR A 59 12.12 -15.17 12.29
N HIS A 60 13.35 -15.40 11.80
CA HIS A 60 13.71 -15.07 10.42
C HIS A 60 12.99 -15.98 9.40
N GLN A 61 12.82 -17.27 9.70
CA GLN A 61 12.05 -18.18 8.85
C GLN A 61 10.59 -17.74 8.73
N ALA A 62 9.95 -17.33 9.83
CA ALA A 62 8.60 -16.78 9.80
C ALA A 62 8.51 -15.49 8.99
N TYR A 63 9.48 -14.57 9.10
CA TYR A 63 9.57 -13.39 8.23
C TYR A 63 9.63 -13.77 6.75
N GLU A 64 10.49 -14.73 6.38
CA GLU A 64 10.67 -15.16 4.99
C GLU A 64 9.42 -15.85 4.42
N LEU A 65 8.67 -16.60 5.23
CA LEU A 65 7.37 -17.16 4.82
C LEU A 65 6.35 -16.05 4.52
N TRP A 66 6.28 -15.02 5.36
CA TRP A 66 5.41 -13.87 5.13
C TRP A 66 5.86 -13.00 3.95
N PHE A 67 7.17 -12.82 3.73
CA PHE A 67 7.68 -12.15 2.54
C PHE A 67 7.26 -12.89 1.27
N LYS A 68 7.34 -14.23 1.28
CA LYS A 68 6.85 -15.06 0.17
C LYS A 68 5.37 -14.83 -0.10
N GLN A 69 4.54 -14.79 0.95
CA GLN A 69 3.11 -14.50 0.81
C GLN A 69 2.87 -13.10 0.24
N ILE A 70 3.58 -12.07 0.73
CA ILE A 70 3.46 -10.70 0.22
C ILE A 70 3.84 -10.63 -1.26
N ILE A 71 4.95 -11.27 -1.66
CA ILE A 71 5.39 -11.30 -3.06
C ILE A 71 4.35 -12.00 -3.93
N TYR A 72 3.78 -13.12 -3.45
CA TYR A 72 2.72 -13.84 -4.16
C TYR A 72 1.48 -12.97 -4.40
N GLU A 73 1.02 -12.26 -3.36
CA GLU A 73 -0.08 -11.29 -3.50
C GLU A 73 0.28 -10.16 -4.47
N LEU A 74 1.49 -9.60 -4.32
CA LEU A 74 1.98 -8.47 -5.10
C LEU A 74 2.08 -8.81 -6.58
N ASP A 75 2.63 -9.97 -6.93
CA ASP A 75 2.72 -10.44 -8.32
C ASP A 75 1.33 -10.67 -8.91
N SER A 76 0.42 -11.22 -8.12
CA SER A 76 -0.95 -11.40 -8.57
C SER A 76 -1.68 -10.07 -8.77
N ILE A 77 -1.46 -9.07 -7.91
CA ILE A 77 -1.96 -7.70 -8.09
C ILE A 77 -1.35 -7.06 -9.35
N ARG A 78 -0.03 -7.16 -9.54
CA ARG A 78 0.66 -6.63 -10.74
C ARG A 78 0.06 -7.21 -12.03
N ASN A 79 -0.31 -8.49 -12.04
CA ASN A 79 -0.98 -9.12 -13.17
C ASN A 79 -2.42 -8.64 -13.38
N LEU A 80 -3.13 -8.27 -12.30
CA LEU A 80 -4.49 -7.71 -12.39
C LEU A 80 -4.50 -6.27 -12.92
N PHE A 81 -3.43 -5.50 -12.72
CA PHE A 81 -3.27 -4.16 -13.31
C PHE A 81 -3.04 -4.27 -14.84
N SER A 82 -4.12 -4.55 -15.57
CA SER A 82 -4.14 -4.62 -17.03
C SER A 82 -4.55 -3.28 -17.68
N VAL A 83 -4.62 -3.24 -19.02
CA VAL A 83 -4.97 -2.02 -19.76
C VAL A 83 -6.38 -1.52 -19.40
N VAL A 84 -7.32 -2.43 -19.13
CA VAL A 84 -8.69 -2.12 -18.68
C VAL A 84 -8.94 -2.83 -17.35
N LEU A 85 -9.11 -2.04 -16.29
CA LEU A 85 -9.45 -2.56 -14.97
C LEU A 85 -10.97 -2.60 -14.83
N GLU A 86 -11.53 -3.80 -14.78
CA GLU A 86 -12.93 -3.99 -14.43
C GLU A 86 -13.15 -3.77 -12.91
N GLU A 87 -14.36 -3.40 -12.52
CA GLU A 87 -14.68 -3.11 -11.12
C GLU A 87 -14.58 -4.35 -10.23
N THR A 88 -14.89 -5.53 -10.78
CA THR A 88 -14.69 -6.83 -10.15
C THR A 88 -13.22 -7.07 -9.81
N GLN A 89 -12.31 -6.71 -10.72
CA GLN A 89 -10.86 -6.81 -10.49
C GLN A 89 -10.37 -5.79 -9.47
N THR A 90 -11.00 -4.61 -9.41
CA THR A 90 -10.67 -3.55 -8.43
C THR A 90 -10.93 -4.03 -7.00
N LEU A 91 -12.04 -4.73 -6.75
CA LEU A 91 -12.34 -5.35 -5.45
C LEU A 91 -11.30 -6.42 -5.07
N GLU A 92 -10.87 -7.24 -6.03
CA GLU A 92 -9.85 -8.26 -5.79
C GLU A 92 -8.49 -7.63 -5.44
N ILE A 93 -8.10 -6.56 -6.14
CA ILE A 93 -6.90 -5.78 -5.82
C ILE A 93 -6.97 -5.22 -4.40
N LEU A 94 -8.10 -4.62 -4.03
CA LEU A 94 -8.30 -4.08 -2.68
C LEU A 94 -8.19 -5.14 -1.60
N LYS A 95 -8.84 -6.29 -1.80
CA LYS A 95 -8.78 -7.42 -0.87
C LYS A 95 -7.32 -7.86 -0.64
N ARG A 96 -6.53 -7.98 -1.70
CA ARG A 96 -5.14 -8.43 -1.65
C ARG A 96 -4.19 -7.38 -1.09
N LEU A 97 -4.36 -6.11 -1.45
CA LEU A 97 -3.62 -5.00 -0.84
C LEU A 97 -3.89 -4.91 0.66
N ASN A 98 -5.15 -5.04 1.08
CA ASN A 98 -5.51 -5.06 2.49
C ASN A 98 -4.90 -6.27 3.21
N ARG A 99 -4.85 -7.43 2.57
CA ARG A 99 -4.14 -8.60 3.11
C ARG A 99 -2.65 -8.31 3.31
N ILE A 100 -1.96 -7.70 2.35
CA ILE A 100 -0.57 -7.28 2.49
C ILE A 100 -0.41 -6.32 3.69
N VAL A 101 -1.32 -5.35 3.85
CA VAL A 101 -1.33 -4.43 5.00
C VAL A 101 -1.44 -5.18 6.32
N LEU A 102 -2.33 -6.18 6.43
CA LEU A 102 -2.48 -6.96 7.66
C LEU A 102 -1.24 -7.83 7.93
N ILE A 103 -0.65 -8.44 6.91
CA ILE A 103 0.61 -9.20 7.06
C ILE A 103 1.72 -8.27 7.55
N LEU A 104 1.87 -7.09 6.95
CA LEU A 104 2.89 -6.12 7.37
C LEU A 104 2.70 -5.65 8.81
N LYS A 105 1.45 -5.52 9.31
CA LYS A 105 1.19 -5.24 10.73
C LYS A 105 1.73 -6.36 11.63
N VAL A 106 1.47 -7.62 11.28
CA VAL A 106 2.03 -8.77 12.01
C VAL A 106 3.56 -8.73 11.98
N LEU A 107 4.17 -8.41 10.84
CA LEU A 107 5.63 -8.30 10.71
C LEU A 107 6.23 -7.18 11.56
N VAL A 108 5.53 -6.06 11.70
CA VAL A 108 5.93 -4.94 12.57
C VAL A 108 5.94 -5.37 14.04
N ASP A 109 4.90 -6.09 14.47
CA ASP A 109 4.74 -6.54 15.86
C ASP A 109 5.67 -7.72 16.19
N GLN A 110 5.99 -8.57 15.21
CA GLN A 110 6.85 -9.73 15.37
C GLN A 110 8.28 -9.38 15.86
N VAL A 111 8.74 -8.14 15.65
CA VAL A 111 10.03 -7.66 16.17
C VAL A 111 10.08 -7.77 17.70
N MET A 112 8.94 -7.58 18.38
CA MET A 112 8.86 -7.66 19.84
C MET A 112 9.18 -9.05 20.39
N ILE A 113 8.98 -10.11 19.60
CA ILE A 113 9.32 -11.48 20.00
C ILE A 113 10.85 -11.63 20.03
N LEU A 114 11.56 -11.12 19.03
CA LEU A 114 13.03 -11.18 19.00
C LEU A 114 13.67 -10.26 20.04
N GLU A 115 12.98 -9.20 20.44
CA GLU A 115 13.41 -8.30 21.50
C GLU A 115 13.42 -8.92 22.91
N THR A 116 12.87 -10.12 23.10
CA THR A 116 12.97 -10.86 24.37
C THR A 116 14.35 -11.50 24.57
N MET A 117 15.12 -11.70 23.50
CA MET A 117 16.50 -12.16 23.56
C MET A 117 17.40 -11.04 24.10
N THR A 118 18.30 -11.36 25.03
CA THR A 118 19.21 -10.35 25.59
C THR A 118 20.39 -10.07 24.66
N PRO A 119 20.98 -8.87 24.69
CA PRO A 119 22.20 -8.59 23.91
C PRO A 119 23.38 -9.50 24.27
N LEU A 120 23.47 -9.98 25.51
CA LEU A 120 24.54 -10.90 25.93
C LEU A 120 24.37 -12.27 25.29
N ASP A 121 23.15 -12.82 25.29
CA ASP A 121 22.85 -14.10 24.64
C ASP A 121 23.07 -14.00 23.12
N PHE A 122 22.69 -12.88 22.51
CA PHE A 122 22.97 -12.64 21.10
C PHE A 122 24.47 -12.64 20.79
N MET A 123 25.29 -12.01 21.63
CA MET A 123 26.74 -11.96 21.43
C MET A 123 27.40 -13.34 21.48
N ASP A 124 26.83 -14.29 22.23
CA ASP A 124 27.37 -15.64 22.39
C ASP A 124 27.30 -16.49 21.11
N PHE A 125 26.34 -16.24 20.21
CA PHE A 125 26.25 -16.93 18.91
C PHE A 125 26.51 -16.04 17.69
N ARG A 126 26.56 -14.71 17.85
CA ARG A 126 26.80 -13.75 16.75
C ARG A 126 28.05 -14.06 15.92
N GLY A 127 29.09 -14.62 16.54
CA GLY A 127 30.33 -14.98 15.86
C GLY A 127 30.14 -16.01 14.74
N TYR A 128 29.18 -16.92 14.88
CA TYR A 128 28.87 -17.96 13.89
C TYR A 128 28.13 -17.43 12.66
N LEU A 129 27.50 -16.25 12.77
CA LEU A 129 26.72 -15.66 11.68
C LEU A 129 27.59 -15.00 10.61
N CYS A 130 28.86 -14.70 10.85
CA CYS A 130 29.70 -13.98 9.89
C CYS A 130 30.05 -14.86 8.67
N PRO A 131 29.91 -14.39 7.41
CA PRO A 131 29.53 -13.04 6.95
C PRO A 131 28.04 -12.86 6.63
N ALA A 132 27.19 -13.82 7.01
CA ALA A 132 25.76 -13.79 6.73
C ALA A 132 25.07 -12.58 7.38
N SER A 133 24.13 -11.99 6.65
CA SER A 133 23.36 -10.84 7.13
C SER A 133 22.04 -10.69 6.39
N GLY A 134 21.11 -9.91 6.98
CA GLY A 134 19.83 -9.56 6.33
C GLY A 134 19.98 -8.83 4.99
N PHE A 135 21.18 -8.37 4.61
CA PHE A 135 21.44 -7.87 3.26
C PHE A 135 21.26 -8.94 2.18
N GLN A 136 21.41 -10.22 2.57
CA GLN A 136 21.24 -11.39 1.71
C GLN A 136 19.79 -11.91 1.68
N SER A 137 18.82 -11.23 2.30
CA SER A 137 17.41 -11.58 2.13
C SER A 137 16.98 -11.23 0.70
N LEU A 138 16.93 -12.25 -0.16
CA LEU A 138 16.51 -12.13 -1.56
C LEU A 138 15.08 -11.59 -1.65
N GLN A 139 14.16 -12.19 -0.89
CA GLN A 139 12.74 -11.83 -0.93
C GLN A 139 12.51 -10.39 -0.49
N PHE A 140 13.25 -9.88 0.49
CA PHE A 140 13.14 -8.47 0.87
C PHE A 140 13.55 -7.52 -0.26
N ARG A 141 14.56 -7.89 -1.07
CA ARG A 141 14.96 -7.10 -2.25
C ARG A 141 13.94 -7.21 -3.39
N LEU A 142 13.42 -8.41 -3.65
CA LEU A 142 12.35 -8.62 -4.62
C LEU A 142 11.11 -7.80 -4.25
N LEU A 143 10.73 -7.75 -2.97
CA LEU A 143 9.63 -6.93 -2.47
C LEU A 143 9.86 -5.44 -2.75
N GLU A 144 11.03 -4.90 -2.40
CA GLU A 144 11.36 -3.50 -2.67
C GLU A 144 11.30 -3.16 -4.16
N ASN A 145 11.84 -4.02 -5.02
CA ASN A 145 11.88 -3.83 -6.47
C ASN A 145 10.48 -3.91 -7.08
N LYS A 146 9.71 -4.96 -6.75
CA LYS A 146 8.34 -5.17 -7.24
C LYS A 146 7.39 -4.07 -6.78
N LEU A 147 7.59 -3.47 -5.60
CA LEU A 147 6.85 -2.27 -5.20
C LEU A 147 7.25 -1.06 -6.05
N GLY A 148 8.56 -0.81 -6.21
CA GLY A 148 9.09 0.22 -7.11
C GLY A 148 10.19 1.10 -6.53
N VAL A 149 10.94 0.60 -5.54
CA VAL A 149 12.14 1.27 -5.02
C VAL A 149 13.22 1.27 -6.09
N GLN A 150 13.60 2.45 -6.55
CA GLN A 150 14.59 2.61 -7.62
C GLN A 150 16.04 2.47 -7.10
N PRO A 151 16.94 1.84 -7.87
CA PRO A 151 18.35 1.69 -7.50
C PRO A 151 19.03 3.01 -7.12
N GLU A 152 18.72 4.11 -7.82
CA GLU A 152 19.36 5.42 -7.62
C GLU A 152 18.99 6.05 -6.27
N HIS A 153 17.79 5.74 -5.76
CA HIS A 153 17.30 6.23 -4.47
C HIS A 153 17.89 5.46 -3.29
N ARG A 154 18.43 4.25 -3.51
CA ARG A 154 19.08 3.47 -2.47
C ARG A 154 20.31 4.22 -1.95
N VAL A 155 20.57 4.11 -0.65
CA VAL A 155 21.78 4.71 -0.04
C VAL A 155 23.04 4.03 -0.60
N LYS A 156 24.15 4.78 -0.74
CA LYS A 156 25.37 4.38 -1.47
C LYS A 156 25.84 2.94 -1.20
N TYR A 157 25.88 2.53 0.07
CA TYR A 157 26.30 1.19 0.46
C TYR A 157 25.45 0.07 -0.18
N ASN A 158 24.17 0.35 -0.43
CA ASN A 158 23.18 -0.60 -0.93
C ASN A 158 22.71 -0.27 -2.35
N GLN A 159 23.43 0.59 -3.09
CA GLN A 159 23.13 0.83 -4.51
C GLN A 159 23.49 -0.39 -5.37
N GLN A 160 24.53 -1.13 -5.00
CA GLN A 160 24.95 -2.38 -5.66
C GLN A 160 24.63 -3.57 -4.76
N TYR A 161 23.39 -3.65 -4.29
CA TYR A 161 22.93 -4.70 -3.38
C TYR A 161 22.99 -6.09 -4.01
N SER A 162 22.96 -6.19 -5.34
CA SER A 162 23.12 -7.45 -6.09
C SER A 162 24.48 -8.12 -5.82
N ARG A 163 25.55 -7.35 -5.55
CA ARG A 163 26.88 -7.91 -5.23
C ARG A 163 26.88 -8.82 -4.00
N VAL A 164 25.93 -8.62 -3.10
CA VAL A 164 25.79 -9.40 -1.86
C VAL A 164 25.36 -10.84 -2.14
N PHE A 165 24.73 -11.10 -3.28
CA PHE A 165 24.30 -12.43 -3.73
C PHE A 165 25.39 -13.19 -4.49
N GLY A 166 26.47 -12.49 -4.89
CA GLY A 166 27.76 -13.06 -5.29
C GLY A 166 27.70 -14.09 -6.42
N ARG A 167 27.54 -15.37 -6.04
CA ARG A 167 27.65 -16.58 -6.89
C ARG A 167 26.33 -17.31 -7.11
N ASP A 168 25.23 -16.83 -6.54
CA ASP A 168 23.91 -17.43 -6.78
C ASP A 168 23.31 -16.86 -8.07
N GLU A 169 23.52 -17.59 -9.17
CA GLU A 169 23.02 -17.21 -10.49
C GLU A 169 21.48 -17.12 -10.53
N SER A 170 20.77 -17.95 -9.74
CA SER A 170 19.31 -17.92 -9.67
C SER A 170 18.83 -16.63 -9.00
N ALA A 171 19.38 -16.31 -7.82
CA ALA A 171 19.04 -15.10 -7.08
C ALA A 171 19.34 -13.83 -7.90
N MET A 172 20.48 -13.81 -8.60
CA MET A 172 20.85 -12.69 -9.46
C MET A 172 19.87 -12.50 -10.62
N LYS A 173 19.46 -13.59 -11.26
CA LYS A 173 18.47 -13.56 -12.35
C LYS A 173 17.10 -13.09 -11.86
N GLU A 174 16.67 -13.53 -10.67
CA GLU A 174 15.41 -13.07 -10.07
C GLU A 174 15.45 -11.56 -9.75
N ILE A 175 16.57 -11.06 -9.22
CA ILE A 175 16.76 -9.63 -8.97
C ILE A 175 16.70 -8.85 -10.29
N GLU A 176 17.46 -9.25 -11.29
CA GLU A 176 17.46 -8.59 -12.61
C GLU A 176 16.06 -8.56 -13.23
N THR A 177 15.36 -9.70 -13.17
CA THR A 177 13.97 -9.79 -13.64
C THR A 177 13.08 -8.81 -12.89
N SER A 178 13.20 -8.74 -11.56
CA SER A 178 12.39 -7.83 -10.73
C SER A 178 12.66 -6.34 -10.97
N GLU A 179 13.85 -5.98 -11.45
CA GLU A 179 14.21 -4.60 -11.82
C GLU A 179 13.70 -4.23 -13.23
N GLN A 180 13.65 -5.19 -14.15
CA GLN A 180 13.20 -4.98 -15.53
C GLN A 180 11.68 -5.01 -15.68
N GLU A 181 11.00 -5.89 -14.94
CA GLU A 181 9.55 -5.99 -15.01
C GLU A 181 8.86 -4.71 -14.47
N PRO A 182 7.64 -4.38 -14.94
CA PRO A 182 6.88 -3.28 -14.40
C PRO A 182 6.61 -3.46 -12.90
N SER A 183 7.14 -2.55 -12.09
CA SER A 183 6.80 -2.45 -10.67
C SER A 183 5.36 -2.00 -10.46
N LEU A 184 4.80 -2.27 -9.27
CA LEU A 184 3.47 -1.82 -8.88
C LEU A 184 3.34 -0.30 -9.05
N LYS A 185 4.36 0.47 -8.68
CA LYS A 185 4.41 1.92 -8.91
C LYS A 185 4.18 2.31 -10.37
N VAL A 186 4.81 1.61 -11.32
CA VAL A 186 4.67 1.91 -12.76
C VAL A 186 3.27 1.56 -13.24
N LEU A 187 2.73 0.43 -12.80
CA LEU A 187 1.38 -0.02 -13.17
C LEU A 187 0.29 0.91 -12.60
N VAL A 188 0.43 1.34 -11.35
CA VAL A 188 -0.45 2.31 -10.70
C VAL A 188 -0.39 3.66 -11.42
N GLN A 189 0.79 4.13 -11.82
CA GLN A 189 0.90 5.37 -12.61
C GLN A 189 0.14 5.27 -13.93
N ARG A 190 0.37 4.21 -14.71
CA ARG A 190 -0.33 3.99 -15.99
C ARG A 190 -1.85 3.94 -15.80
N TRP A 191 -2.33 3.38 -14.69
CA TRP A 191 -3.75 3.37 -14.35
C TRP A 191 -4.27 4.75 -14.00
N LEU A 192 -3.53 5.52 -13.19
CA LEU A 192 -3.88 6.89 -12.80
C LEU A 192 -3.92 7.86 -13.99
N GLU A 193 -3.03 7.69 -14.97
CA GLU A 193 -3.01 8.48 -16.21
C GLU A 193 -4.30 8.33 -17.04
N ARG A 194 -5.03 7.24 -16.85
CA ARG A 194 -6.30 6.94 -17.53
C ARG A 194 -7.53 7.30 -16.68
N THR A 195 -7.35 8.06 -15.60
CA THR A 195 -8.47 8.47 -14.73
C THR A 195 -9.46 9.29 -15.55
N PRO A 196 -10.76 8.90 -15.60
CA PRO A 196 -11.75 9.63 -16.39
C PRO A 196 -11.93 11.04 -15.82
N GLY A 197 -12.00 12.02 -16.72
CA GLY A 197 -12.21 13.44 -16.42
C GLY A 197 -10.95 14.31 -16.50
N LEU A 198 -9.79 13.71 -16.78
CA LEU A 198 -8.56 14.43 -17.11
C LEU A 198 -8.54 14.94 -18.57
N GLU A 199 -9.46 14.47 -19.42
CA GLU A 199 -9.49 14.81 -20.83
C GLU A 199 -9.85 16.29 -21.04
N LEU A 200 -9.09 16.98 -21.89
CA LEU A 200 -9.28 18.40 -22.22
C LEU A 200 -10.63 18.66 -22.90
N ASP A 201 -11.00 17.79 -23.85
CA ASP A 201 -12.27 17.88 -24.57
C ASP A 201 -13.46 17.33 -23.76
N GLY A 202 -13.18 16.78 -22.57
CA GLY A 202 -14.16 16.17 -21.67
C GLY A 202 -14.50 17.06 -20.48
N PHE A 203 -14.16 16.58 -19.28
CA PHE A 203 -14.45 17.32 -18.05
C PHE A 203 -13.44 18.44 -17.79
N ASP A 204 -12.22 18.38 -18.33
CA ASP A 204 -11.11 19.31 -18.05
C ASP A 204 -10.95 19.56 -16.53
N PHE A 205 -10.72 18.48 -15.77
CA PHE A 205 -10.51 18.60 -14.33
C PHE A 205 -9.37 19.58 -14.02
N TRP A 206 -8.25 19.46 -14.75
CA TRP A 206 -7.03 20.20 -14.45
C TRP A 206 -7.18 21.71 -14.69
N GLY A 207 -7.77 22.13 -15.81
CA GLY A 207 -8.02 23.54 -16.08
C GLY A 207 -9.04 24.15 -15.12
N LYS A 208 -10.09 23.40 -14.74
CA LYS A 208 -11.05 23.85 -13.71
C LYS A 208 -10.41 23.96 -12.34
N TYR A 209 -9.56 23.01 -11.97
CA TYR A 209 -8.85 23.01 -10.71
C TYR A 209 -7.85 24.19 -10.62
N GLN A 210 -7.13 24.49 -11.71
CA GLN A 210 -6.27 25.67 -11.77
C GLN A 210 -7.05 26.97 -11.52
N ARG A 211 -8.19 27.16 -12.21
CA ARG A 211 -9.06 28.33 -12.00
C ARG A 211 -9.58 28.43 -10.55
N ALA A 212 -9.93 27.29 -9.94
CA ALA A 212 -10.36 27.25 -8.55
C ALA A 212 -9.24 27.65 -7.56
N VAL A 213 -8.00 27.24 -7.83
CA VAL A 213 -6.83 27.65 -7.04
C VAL A 213 -6.54 29.15 -7.23
N GLU A 214 -6.62 29.66 -8.46
CA GLU A 214 -6.46 31.10 -8.72
C GLU A 214 -7.50 31.92 -7.95
N GLN A 215 -8.77 31.49 -7.96
CA GLN A 215 -9.83 32.11 -7.16
C GLN A 215 -9.54 32.04 -5.66
N LEU A 216 -9.10 30.88 -5.15
CA LEU A 216 -8.71 30.74 -3.74
C LEU A 216 -7.62 31.75 -3.35
N MET A 217 -6.59 31.90 -4.18
CA MET A 217 -5.48 32.82 -3.94
C MET A 217 -5.94 34.27 -3.93
N ASP A 218 -6.80 34.66 -4.87
CA ASP A 218 -7.36 36.00 -4.95
C ASP A 218 -8.23 36.34 -3.73
N ASP A 219 -9.07 35.40 -3.30
CA ASP A 219 -9.94 35.58 -2.13
C ASP A 219 -9.13 35.66 -0.84
N GLN A 220 -8.09 34.82 -0.69
CA GLN A 220 -7.18 34.89 0.45
C GLN A 220 -6.35 36.18 0.45
N LYS A 221 -5.90 36.66 -0.71
CA LYS A 221 -5.19 37.94 -0.84
C LYS A 221 -6.07 39.13 -0.46
N LYS A 222 -7.32 39.17 -0.94
CA LYS A 222 -8.31 40.19 -0.54
C LYS A 222 -8.57 40.16 0.96
N SER A 223 -8.71 38.97 1.54
CA SER A 223 -8.89 38.79 2.98
C SER A 223 -7.67 39.27 3.78
N ALA A 224 -6.45 38.93 3.33
CA ALA A 224 -5.22 39.39 3.96
C ALA A 224 -5.10 40.93 3.93
N MET A 225 -5.44 41.58 2.81
CA MET A 225 -5.40 43.04 2.69
C MET A 225 -6.38 43.76 3.62
N LYS A 226 -7.50 43.13 3.99
CA LYS A 226 -8.48 43.67 4.95
C LYS A 226 -8.04 43.53 6.41
N GLU A 227 -6.98 42.78 6.70
CA GLU A 227 -6.49 42.55 8.05
C GLU A 227 -5.98 43.85 8.68
N ALA A 228 -6.42 44.16 9.90
CA ALA A 228 -6.09 45.42 10.56
C ALA A 228 -4.64 45.46 11.05
N SER A 229 -4.14 44.33 11.57
CA SER A 229 -2.78 44.21 12.06
C SER A 229 -1.78 44.06 10.91
N GLU A 230 -0.84 44.99 10.79
CA GLU A 230 0.21 44.95 9.76
C GLU A 230 1.09 43.69 9.86
N LYS A 231 1.41 43.26 11.09
CA LYS A 231 2.19 42.04 11.32
C LYS A 231 1.46 40.79 10.79
N VAL A 232 0.16 40.67 11.05
CA VAL A 232 -0.65 39.54 10.59
C VAL A 232 -0.87 39.60 9.08
N ARG A 233 -1.09 40.80 8.54
CA ARG A 233 -1.19 41.04 7.09
C ARG A 233 0.06 40.57 6.36
N ASN A 234 1.24 41.00 6.80
CA ASN A 234 2.51 40.63 6.19
C ASN A 234 2.79 39.12 6.29
N TYR A 235 2.46 38.51 7.43
CA TYR A 235 2.55 37.06 7.60
C TYR A 235 1.66 36.31 6.59
N ARG A 236 0.37 36.70 6.48
CA ARG A 236 -0.58 36.07 5.55
C ARG A 236 -0.15 36.24 4.09
N LEU A 237 0.36 37.41 3.71
CA LEU A 237 0.87 37.65 2.36
C LEU A 237 2.11 36.79 2.05
N SER A 238 3.03 36.62 3.01
CA SER A 238 4.18 35.73 2.84
C SER A 238 3.78 34.26 2.74
N ASP A 239 2.81 33.82 3.54
CA ASP A 239 2.26 32.46 3.46
C ASP A 239 1.59 32.20 2.10
N LEU A 240 0.85 33.19 1.57
CA LEU A 240 0.23 33.10 0.26
C LEU A 240 1.26 32.96 -0.87
N GLU A 241 2.36 33.70 -0.84
CA GLU A 241 3.40 33.58 -1.87
C GLU A 241 4.03 32.18 -1.84
N LYS A 242 4.35 31.65 -0.66
CA LYS A 242 4.85 30.26 -0.52
C LYS A 242 3.83 29.25 -1.04
N ARG A 243 2.54 29.44 -0.72
CA ARG A 243 1.49 28.52 -1.18
C ARG A 243 1.34 28.58 -2.71
N LYS A 244 1.49 29.76 -3.31
CA LYS A 244 1.49 29.94 -4.76
C LYS A 244 2.63 29.19 -5.42
N GLU A 245 3.86 29.26 -4.90
CA GLU A 245 5.01 28.48 -5.38
C GLU A 245 4.72 26.97 -5.33
N VAL A 246 4.08 26.52 -4.24
CA VAL A 246 3.68 25.11 -4.07
C VAL A 246 2.70 24.66 -5.16
N TYR A 247 1.68 25.46 -5.50
CA TYR A 247 0.75 25.12 -6.58
C TYR A 247 1.38 25.28 -7.97
N GLU A 248 2.25 26.26 -8.17
CA GLU A 248 3.00 26.41 -9.43
C GLU A 248 3.84 25.16 -9.72
N SER A 249 4.36 24.52 -8.66
CA SER A 249 5.10 23.26 -8.79
C SER A 249 4.28 22.09 -9.32
N ILE A 250 2.95 22.13 -9.28
CA ILE A 250 2.07 21.13 -9.90
C ILE A 250 1.53 21.63 -11.24
N PHE A 251 1.23 22.92 -11.41
CA PHE A 251 0.67 23.43 -12.65
C PHE A 251 1.70 23.59 -13.77
N ASN A 252 2.98 23.79 -13.44
CA ASN A 252 4.07 23.87 -14.41
C ASN A 252 4.71 22.48 -14.62
N PRO A 253 4.53 21.83 -15.79
CA PRO A 253 5.07 20.51 -16.04
C PRO A 253 6.60 20.45 -15.94
N LYS A 254 7.31 21.51 -16.36
CA LYS A 254 8.78 21.56 -16.29
C LYS A 254 9.30 21.54 -14.85
N VAL A 255 8.60 22.21 -13.94
CA VAL A 255 8.95 22.22 -12.51
C VAL A 255 8.68 20.85 -11.91
N HIS A 256 7.55 20.23 -12.28
CA HIS A 256 7.23 18.87 -11.87
C HIS A 256 8.29 17.86 -12.35
N ASP A 257 8.67 17.89 -13.62
CA ASP A 257 9.68 16.99 -14.20
C ASP A 257 11.06 17.19 -13.54
N ALA A 258 11.40 18.43 -13.17
CA ALA A 258 12.60 18.74 -12.41
C ALA A 258 12.57 18.19 -10.96
N LEU A 259 11.38 18.01 -10.36
CA LEU A 259 11.24 17.35 -9.05
C LEU A 259 11.29 15.83 -9.18
N VAL A 260 10.77 15.27 -10.28
CA VAL A 260 10.86 13.84 -10.59
C VAL A 260 12.32 13.44 -10.84
N SER A 261 13.08 14.21 -11.64
CA SER A 261 14.48 13.92 -11.94
C SER A 261 15.41 13.99 -10.72
N ARG A 262 15.07 14.81 -9.72
CA ARG A 262 15.77 14.89 -8.43
C ARG A 262 15.38 13.79 -7.44
N GLY A 263 14.36 12.98 -7.75
CA GLY A 263 13.84 12.00 -6.80
C GLY A 263 13.09 12.64 -5.63
N GLU A 264 12.48 13.80 -5.81
CA GLU A 264 11.54 14.43 -4.86
C GLU A 264 10.08 14.04 -5.14
N ARG A 265 9.76 13.73 -6.42
CA ARG A 265 8.51 13.10 -6.86
C ARG A 265 8.78 11.76 -7.56
N ARG A 266 7.77 10.92 -7.71
CA ARG A 266 7.87 9.58 -8.33
C ARG A 266 6.91 9.40 -9.49
N PHE A 267 5.75 10.04 -9.42
CA PHE A 267 4.68 9.94 -10.41
C PHE A 267 4.93 10.86 -11.61
N SER A 268 4.46 10.44 -12.78
CA SER A 268 4.27 11.32 -13.93
C SER A 268 3.29 12.44 -13.61
N HIS A 269 3.35 13.53 -14.38
CA HIS A 269 2.48 14.68 -14.20
C HIS A 269 1.00 14.27 -14.28
N MET A 270 0.65 13.51 -15.32
CA MET A 270 -0.71 13.02 -15.55
C MET A 270 -1.18 12.06 -14.45
N ALA A 271 -0.32 11.16 -13.96
CA ALA A 271 -0.66 10.28 -12.83
C ALA A 271 -0.95 11.08 -11.56
N LEU A 272 -0.19 12.15 -11.30
CA LEU A 272 -0.43 13.04 -10.17
C LEU A 272 -1.79 13.74 -10.30
N GLN A 273 -2.18 14.20 -11.49
CA GLN A 273 -3.50 14.79 -11.73
C GLN A 273 -4.63 13.80 -11.43
N GLY A 274 -4.50 12.55 -11.91
CA GLY A 274 -5.48 11.49 -11.63
C GLY A 274 -5.61 11.19 -10.13
N ALA A 275 -4.50 11.14 -9.40
CA ALA A 275 -4.51 10.93 -7.96
C ALA A 275 -5.19 12.08 -7.19
N ILE A 276 -4.93 13.34 -7.59
CA ILE A 276 -5.63 14.51 -7.02
C ILE A 276 -7.13 14.42 -7.32
N MET A 277 -7.51 14.08 -8.55
CA MET A 277 -8.91 13.95 -8.95
C MET A 277 -9.65 12.90 -8.12
N ILE A 278 -9.10 11.68 -8.01
CA ILE A 278 -9.67 10.61 -7.17
C ILE A 278 -9.80 11.07 -5.72
N THR A 279 -8.84 11.83 -5.20
CA THR A 279 -8.88 12.34 -3.83
C THR A 279 -10.01 13.34 -3.59
N PHE A 280 -10.26 14.24 -4.54
CA PHE A 280 -11.35 15.22 -4.42
C PHE A 280 -12.74 14.61 -4.61
N TYR A 281 -12.88 13.67 -5.53
CA TYR A 281 -14.19 13.05 -5.86
C TYR A 281 -14.34 11.64 -5.28
N ARG A 282 -13.62 11.32 -4.20
CA ARG A 282 -13.64 10.01 -3.52
C ARG A 282 -15.02 9.53 -3.06
N ASP A 283 -15.96 10.46 -2.90
CA ASP A 283 -17.33 10.18 -2.47
C ASP A 283 -18.21 9.68 -3.65
N GLU A 284 -17.73 9.77 -4.89
CA GLU A 284 -18.42 9.23 -6.06
C GLU A 284 -18.24 7.70 -6.17
N PRO A 285 -19.27 6.93 -6.58
CA PRO A 285 -19.22 5.46 -6.61
C PRO A 285 -18.00 4.89 -7.32
N ARG A 286 -17.70 5.37 -8.55
CA ARG A 286 -16.53 4.92 -9.33
C ARG A 286 -15.17 5.33 -8.78
N PHE A 287 -15.10 6.30 -7.87
CA PHE A 287 -13.84 6.75 -7.26
C PHE A 287 -13.65 6.28 -5.82
N SER A 288 -14.70 5.78 -5.17
CA SER A 288 -14.62 5.23 -3.82
C SER A 288 -13.59 4.09 -3.70
N GLN A 289 -13.65 3.11 -4.61
CA GLN A 289 -12.74 1.96 -4.66
C GLN A 289 -11.32 2.37 -5.06
N PRO A 290 -11.09 3.17 -6.13
CA PRO A 290 -9.78 3.75 -6.42
C PRO A 290 -9.14 4.49 -5.24
N HIS A 291 -9.91 5.29 -4.50
CA HIS A 291 -9.39 6.02 -3.35
C HIS A 291 -8.93 5.07 -2.23
N GLN A 292 -9.63 3.97 -2.01
CA GLN A 292 -9.20 2.92 -1.07
C GLN A 292 -7.90 2.25 -1.53
N ILE A 293 -7.70 2.03 -2.84
CA ILE A 293 -6.43 1.52 -3.37
C ILE A 293 -5.30 2.48 -3.01
N LEU A 294 -5.46 3.78 -3.29
CA LEU A 294 -4.45 4.78 -2.95
C LEU A 294 -4.15 4.83 -1.45
N THR A 295 -5.17 4.64 -0.62
CA THR A 295 -5.02 4.57 0.84
C THR A 295 -4.18 3.36 1.26
N LEU A 296 -4.50 2.17 0.75
CA LEU A 296 -3.75 0.95 1.08
C LEU A 296 -2.30 1.00 0.59
N LEU A 297 -2.02 1.65 -0.55
CA LEU A 297 -0.65 1.88 -1.01
C LEU A 297 0.16 2.75 -0.03
N MET A 298 -0.45 3.80 0.53
CA MET A 298 0.17 4.60 1.60
C MET A 298 0.36 3.77 2.87
N ASP A 299 -0.61 2.93 3.24
CA ASP A 299 -0.50 2.07 4.42
C ASP A 299 0.67 1.08 4.30
N ILE A 300 0.89 0.50 3.10
CA ILE A 300 2.03 -0.38 2.82
C ILE A 300 3.36 0.35 3.02
N ASP A 301 3.54 1.55 2.44
CA ASP A 301 4.76 2.35 2.61
C ASP A 301 5.00 2.72 4.09
N SER A 302 3.93 3.10 4.79
CA SER A 302 3.96 3.44 6.22
C SER A 302 4.40 2.24 7.06
N LEU A 303 3.83 1.06 6.81
CA LEU A 303 4.14 -0.15 7.56
C LEU A 303 5.55 -0.69 7.27
N ILE A 304 6.02 -0.63 6.02
CA ILE A 304 7.42 -0.97 5.68
C ILE A 304 8.37 -0.02 6.42
N THR A 305 8.06 1.28 6.47
CA THR A 305 8.87 2.26 7.20
C THR A 305 8.86 1.98 8.71
N LYS A 306 7.70 1.64 9.29
CA LYS A 306 7.58 1.23 10.70
C LYS A 306 8.37 -0.03 10.99
N TRP A 307 8.32 -1.03 10.12
CA TRP A 307 9.11 -2.25 10.25
C TRP A 307 10.61 -1.95 10.26
N ARG A 308 11.08 -1.11 9.32
CA ARG A 308 12.49 -0.65 9.32
C ARG A 308 12.86 0.07 10.60
N TYR A 309 11.96 0.91 11.12
CA TYR A 309 12.19 1.66 12.35
C TYR A 309 12.31 0.73 13.56
N ASN A 310 11.37 -0.21 13.74
CA ASN A 310 11.43 -1.21 14.81
C ASN A 310 12.69 -2.06 14.70
N HIS A 311 13.05 -2.49 13.47
CA HIS A 311 14.30 -3.21 13.23
C HIS A 311 15.54 -2.37 13.60
N VAL A 312 15.57 -1.07 13.30
CA VAL A 312 16.66 -0.16 13.72
C VAL A 312 16.78 -0.09 15.24
N LEU A 313 15.66 0.03 15.96
CA LEU A 313 15.66 0.11 17.43
C LEU A 313 16.13 -1.21 18.06
N MET A 314 15.64 -2.34 17.57
CA MET A 314 16.07 -3.67 17.99
C MET A 314 17.58 -3.83 17.75
N VAL A 315 18.10 -3.49 16.57
CA VAL A 315 19.54 -3.57 16.27
C VAL A 315 20.34 -2.66 17.20
N GLN A 316 19.86 -1.44 17.48
CA GLN A 316 20.52 -0.56 18.45
C GLN A 316 20.58 -1.17 19.86
N ARG A 317 19.54 -1.90 20.28
CA ARG A 317 19.54 -2.63 21.56
C ARG A 317 20.54 -3.80 21.54
N MET A 318 20.60 -4.55 20.45
CA MET A 318 21.41 -5.77 20.33
C MET A 318 22.92 -5.50 20.17
N ILE A 319 23.31 -4.50 19.37
CA ILE A 319 24.73 -4.24 19.02
C ILE A 319 25.19 -2.80 19.26
N GLY A 320 24.33 -1.94 19.81
CA GLY A 320 24.62 -0.52 20.00
C GLY A 320 24.68 0.26 18.68
N SER A 321 25.31 1.44 18.72
CA SER A 321 25.42 2.35 17.57
C SER A 321 26.76 2.30 16.84
N SER A 322 27.75 1.57 17.37
CA SER A 322 29.15 1.63 16.93
C SER A 322 29.72 0.29 16.44
N GLN A 323 29.06 -0.84 16.74
CA GLN A 323 29.51 -2.12 16.20
C GLN A 323 29.13 -2.24 14.72
N LEU A 324 30.06 -2.70 13.90
CA LEU A 324 29.79 -3.01 12.49
C LEU A 324 28.83 -4.19 12.40
N GLY A 325 27.92 -4.14 11.43
CA GLY A 325 27.07 -5.30 11.11
C GLY A 325 27.89 -6.45 10.54
N THR A 326 27.45 -7.69 10.74
CA THR A 326 28.10 -8.90 10.20
C THR A 326 28.22 -8.87 8.67
N GLY A 327 27.32 -8.15 7.99
CA GLY A 327 27.36 -7.93 6.54
C GLY A 327 28.34 -6.85 6.07
N GLY A 328 29.12 -6.22 6.95
CA GLY A 328 30.13 -5.21 6.59
C GLY A 328 29.62 -3.76 6.46
N SER A 329 28.38 -3.49 6.85
CA SER A 329 27.85 -2.13 6.93
C SER A 329 28.23 -1.43 8.24
N SER A 330 28.01 -0.11 8.32
CA SER A 330 28.09 0.64 9.58
C SER A 330 27.00 0.28 10.61
N GLY A 331 26.25 -0.81 10.37
CA GLY A 331 25.23 -1.35 11.27
C GLY A 331 24.07 -0.37 11.44
N TYR A 332 23.93 0.14 12.65
CA TYR A 332 22.87 1.08 13.04
C TYR A 332 22.76 2.30 12.12
N GLN A 333 23.88 2.95 11.77
CA GLN A 333 23.85 4.19 10.98
C GLN A 333 23.32 3.95 9.55
N TYR A 334 23.72 2.83 8.94
CA TYR A 334 23.16 2.41 7.66
C TYR A 334 21.65 2.19 7.77
N LEU A 335 21.19 1.38 8.72
CA LEU A 335 19.77 1.06 8.85
C LEU A 335 18.94 2.32 9.11
N ARG A 336 19.42 3.23 9.95
CA ARG A 336 18.78 4.53 10.19
C ARG A 336 18.65 5.37 8.92
N SER A 337 19.63 5.33 8.01
CA SER A 337 19.55 6.03 6.74
C SER A 337 18.47 5.47 5.79
N THR A 338 18.04 4.21 5.99
CA THR A 338 16.95 3.61 5.21
C THR A 338 15.55 4.06 5.63
N LEU A 339 15.43 4.84 6.73
CA LEU A 339 14.17 5.43 7.20
C LEU A 339 13.75 6.68 6.41
N SER A 340 14.54 7.08 5.42
CA SER A 340 14.30 8.25 4.58
C SER A 340 13.17 8.01 3.56
N ASP A 341 12.49 9.09 3.16
CA ASP A 341 11.51 9.10 2.06
C ASP A 341 12.07 8.63 0.71
N ARG A 342 13.40 8.48 0.59
CA ARG A 342 14.04 7.78 -0.53
C ARG A 342 13.50 6.37 -0.77
N TYR A 343 13.10 5.67 0.31
CA TYR A 343 12.54 4.32 0.23
C TYR A 343 11.00 4.29 0.13
N LYS A 344 10.32 5.44 0.28
CA LYS A 344 8.86 5.51 0.09
C LYS A 344 8.55 5.55 -1.39
N VAL A 345 7.82 4.53 -1.85
CA VAL A 345 7.53 4.34 -3.28
C VAL A 345 6.42 5.28 -3.75
N PHE A 346 5.42 5.51 -2.90
CA PHE A 346 4.22 6.30 -3.15
C PHE A 346 4.23 7.62 -2.38
N VAL A 347 5.42 8.23 -2.21
CA VAL A 347 5.60 9.51 -1.49
C VAL A 347 4.68 10.63 -2.01
N ASP A 348 4.38 10.62 -3.32
CA ASP A 348 3.48 11.60 -3.93
C ASP A 348 2.06 11.52 -3.34
N LEU A 349 1.57 10.33 -2.99
CA LEU A 349 0.25 10.13 -2.39
C LEU A 349 0.12 10.81 -1.02
N PHE A 350 1.17 10.73 -0.19
CA PHE A 350 1.22 11.44 1.08
C PHE A 350 1.21 12.97 0.88
N ASN A 351 1.93 13.43 -0.13
CA ASN A 351 2.07 14.84 -0.45
C ASN A 351 0.83 15.45 -1.14
N LEU A 352 -0.15 14.64 -1.57
CA LEU A 352 -1.43 15.13 -2.13
C LEU A 352 -2.16 16.07 -1.18
N SER A 353 -2.04 15.82 0.13
CA SER A 353 -2.65 16.63 1.18
C SER A 353 -2.23 18.10 1.11
N THR A 354 -1.04 18.37 0.56
CA THR A 354 -0.50 19.72 0.34
C THR A 354 -1.34 20.53 -0.64
N PHE A 355 -1.99 19.85 -1.60
CA PHE A 355 -2.71 20.47 -2.71
C PHE A 355 -4.23 20.52 -2.47
N LEU A 356 -4.70 20.26 -1.26
CA LEU A 356 -6.13 20.30 -0.96
C LEU A 356 -6.65 21.74 -0.90
N ILE A 357 -7.82 21.94 -1.49
CA ILE A 357 -8.60 23.19 -1.45
C ILE A 357 -9.92 22.98 -0.68
N PRO A 358 -10.55 24.05 -0.17
CA PRO A 358 -11.86 23.95 0.46
C PRO A 358 -12.90 23.30 -0.44
N ARG A 359 -13.81 22.49 0.14
CA ARG A 359 -14.84 21.75 -0.62
C ARG A 359 -15.71 22.64 -1.51
N SER A 360 -15.95 23.89 -1.10
CA SER A 360 -16.73 24.87 -1.85
C SER A 360 -16.09 25.30 -3.18
N LEU A 361 -14.78 25.12 -3.33
CA LEU A 361 -14.02 25.50 -4.53
C LEU A 361 -13.66 24.30 -5.40
N ILE A 362 -13.95 23.06 -4.95
CA ILE A 362 -13.76 21.88 -5.78
C ILE A 362 -14.69 22.01 -7.00
N PRO A 363 -14.18 21.85 -8.23
CA PRO A 363 -15.02 21.98 -9.42
C PRO A 363 -16.23 21.05 -9.36
N PRO A 364 -17.46 21.55 -9.50
CA PRO A 364 -18.63 20.68 -9.46
C PRO A 364 -18.64 19.74 -10.67
N LEU A 365 -18.99 18.48 -10.44
CA LEU A 365 -19.18 17.51 -11.51
C LEU A 365 -20.35 17.92 -12.40
N THR A 366 -20.17 17.85 -13.72
CA THR A 366 -21.28 18.05 -14.67
C THR A 366 -22.24 16.87 -14.60
N SER A 367 -23.50 17.05 -15.01
CA SER A 367 -24.48 15.94 -15.05
C SER A 367 -24.01 14.75 -15.89
N ALA A 368 -23.28 15.03 -16.98
CA ALA A 368 -22.65 14.00 -17.81
C ALA A 368 -21.54 13.25 -17.05
N MET A 369 -20.68 13.98 -16.34
CA MET A 369 -19.60 13.38 -15.54
C MET A 369 -20.15 12.58 -14.36
N LYS A 370 -21.16 13.10 -13.67
CA LYS A 370 -21.83 12.40 -12.57
C LYS A 370 -22.47 11.10 -13.05
N SER A 371 -23.16 11.13 -14.20
CA SER A 371 -23.71 9.91 -14.81
C SER A 371 -22.62 8.90 -15.17
N SER A 372 -21.49 9.37 -15.74
CA SER A 372 -20.33 8.51 -16.01
C SER A 372 -19.77 7.89 -14.74
N LEU A 373 -19.71 8.65 -13.64
CA LEU A 373 -19.14 8.23 -12.34
C LEU A 373 -20.07 7.41 -11.44
N CYS A 374 -21.38 7.41 -11.72
CA CYS A 374 -22.39 6.81 -10.84
C CYS A 374 -22.75 5.34 -11.14
N LEU A 375 -22.13 4.69 -12.15
CA LEU A 375 -22.46 3.30 -12.53
C LEU A 375 -23.97 3.07 -12.64
N ASN A 376 -24.57 3.78 -13.57
CA ASN A 376 -25.62 3.29 -14.44
C ASN A 376 -25.69 4.31 -15.57
N GLY A 377 -25.78 3.85 -16.83
CA GLY A 377 -26.29 4.71 -17.89
C GLY A 377 -27.55 5.44 -17.40
N PRO A 378 -27.86 6.64 -17.93
CA PRO A 378 -28.77 7.58 -17.32
C PRO A 378 -29.98 6.84 -16.76
N ILE A 379 -30.14 6.87 -15.43
CA ILE A 379 -31.36 6.41 -14.79
C ILE A 379 -32.44 7.25 -15.45
N LYS A 380 -33.16 6.67 -16.41
CA LYS A 380 -34.33 7.28 -17.03
C LYS A 380 -35.15 7.76 -15.85
N ASN A 381 -35.40 9.08 -15.83
CA ASN A 381 -36.24 9.74 -14.85
C ASN A 381 -37.38 8.81 -14.45
N ILE A 382 -37.35 8.33 -13.20
CA ILE A 382 -38.52 7.77 -12.56
C ILE A 382 -39.41 8.98 -12.25
N SER A 383 -40.03 9.49 -13.30
CA SER A 383 -41.10 10.47 -13.24
C SER A 383 -42.28 10.03 -14.09
N ASN A 384 -42.40 8.73 -14.40
CA ASN A 384 -43.55 8.15 -15.10
C ASN A 384 -44.01 6.78 -14.58
N CYS A 385 -43.65 6.39 -13.35
CA CYS A 385 -44.25 5.22 -12.68
C CYS A 385 -45.53 5.59 -11.91
N ASN A 386 -46.41 6.40 -12.52
CA ASN A 386 -47.80 6.61 -12.10
C ASN A 386 -48.78 6.48 -13.29
N GLY A 387 -48.36 5.84 -14.38
CA GLY A 387 -49.17 5.68 -15.60
C GLY A 387 -49.82 4.30 -15.79
N GLU A 388 -49.35 3.25 -15.11
CA GLU A 388 -49.79 1.86 -15.40
C GLU A 388 -50.77 1.28 -14.36
N GLU A 389 -51.29 2.11 -13.43
CA GLU A 389 -52.40 1.69 -12.54
C GLU A 389 -53.80 2.06 -13.06
N LYS A 390 -53.90 2.71 -14.23
CA LYS A 390 -55.22 3.02 -14.86
C LYS A 390 -55.69 1.99 -15.87
N GLU A 391 -54.81 1.25 -16.55
CA GLU A 391 -55.24 0.26 -17.56
C GLU A 391 -55.59 -1.12 -16.98
N LYS A 392 -55.23 -1.42 -15.72
CA LYS A 392 -55.67 -2.67 -15.05
C LYS A 392 -57.06 -2.60 -14.43
N ARG A 393 -57.63 -1.40 -14.20
CA ARG A 393 -59.00 -1.25 -13.67
C ARG A 393 -60.10 -1.17 -14.73
N GLU A 394 -59.75 -1.03 -16.00
CA GLU A 394 -60.72 -1.06 -17.12
C GLU A 394 -60.88 -2.45 -17.74
N PHE A 395 -59.91 -3.36 -17.54
CA PHE A 395 -60.01 -4.75 -17.99
C PHE A 395 -60.76 -5.67 -17.01
N GLU A 396 -60.81 -5.36 -15.71
CA GLU A 396 -61.56 -6.15 -14.72
C GLU A 396 -63.06 -5.78 -14.67
N ASN A 397 -63.45 -4.57 -15.10
CA ASN A 397 -64.87 -4.15 -15.15
C ASN A 397 -65.62 -4.54 -16.44
N SER A 398 -64.93 -5.11 -17.44
CA SER A 398 -65.56 -5.56 -18.69
C SER A 398 -65.88 -7.07 -18.72
N LEU A 399 -65.44 -7.83 -17.71
CA LEU A 399 -65.69 -9.27 -17.57
C LEU A 399 -66.80 -9.62 -16.55
N GLU A 400 -67.32 -8.66 -15.79
CA GLU A 400 -68.47 -8.85 -14.87
C GLU A 400 -69.84 -8.45 -15.45
N ASN A 401 -69.91 -7.97 -16.70
CA ASN A 401 -71.19 -7.57 -17.36
C ASN A 401 -71.61 -8.49 -18.52
N SER A 402 -71.15 -9.75 -18.54
CA SER A 402 -71.65 -10.77 -19.46
C SER A 402 -71.92 -12.10 -18.75
N VAL A 403 -72.95 -12.10 -17.88
CA VAL A 403 -73.77 -13.27 -17.51
C VAL A 403 -75.21 -12.82 -17.39
#